data_AF-V5HM41-F1
#
_entry.id   AF-V5HM41-F1
#
_cell.length_a   1.000
_cell.length_b   1.000
_cell.length_c   1.000
_cell.angle_alpha   90.00
_cell.angle_beta   90.00
_cell.angle_gamma   90.00
#
_symmetry.space_group_name_H-M   'P 1'
#
loop_
_entity.id
_entity.type
_entity.pdbx_description
1 polymer ?
#
loop_
_entity_poly.entity_id
_entity_poly.type
_entity_poly.pdbx_seq_one_letter_code
_entity_poly.pdbx_strand_id
1 'polypeptide(L)' 'MKLTVIYVSANKLVFIRVLLVLIIFLTASQLYELIVTGETLGRGKYKAWGVGYIAYFFQYIVFIIMSCYFLFYGYKRKL' A
#
# COMPACT_ATOMS: atom_id res chain seq x y z
N MET A 1 -4.80 15.94 -14.90
CA MET A 1 -5.72 15.42 -13.87
C MET A 1 -5.75 16.40 -12.71
N LYS A 2 -6.92 17.00 -12.39
CA LYS A 2 -7.10 17.78 -11.15
C LYS A 2 -7.16 16.77 -10.00
N LEU A 3 -6.08 16.63 -9.24
CA LEU A 3 -6.09 15.85 -8.01
C LEU A 3 -6.96 16.58 -6.99
N THR A 4 -8.10 15.99 -6.66
CA THR A 4 -9.04 16.51 -5.67
C THR A 4 -8.37 16.45 -4.29
N VAL A 5 -7.80 17.57 -3.85
CA VAL A 5 -7.23 17.68 -2.51
C VAL A 5 -8.37 17.78 -1.51
N ILE A 6 -8.46 16.82 -0.58
CA ILE A 6 -9.48 16.83 0.47
C ILE A 6 -8.92 17.58 1.68
N TYR A 7 -9.63 18.62 2.11
CA TYR A 7 -9.28 19.41 3.29
C TYR A 7 -9.94 18.82 4.54
N VAL A 8 -9.13 18.44 5.53
CA VAL A 8 -9.59 17.81 6.78
C VAL A 8 -9.03 18.55 8.00
N SER A 9 -9.71 18.44 9.15
CA SER A 9 -9.20 18.97 10.41
C SER A 9 -7.92 18.25 10.84
N ALA A 10 -7.07 18.92 11.63
CA ALA A 10 -5.75 18.41 12.01
C ALA A 10 -5.80 17.00 12.65
N ASN A 11 -6.70 16.78 13.61
CA ASN A 11 -6.84 15.48 14.28
C ASN A 11 -7.27 14.36 13.30
N LYS A 12 -8.19 14.67 12.38
CA LYS A 12 -8.63 13.71 11.35
C LYS A 12 -7.51 13.41 10.35
N LEU A 13 -6.71 14.42 9.98
CA LEU A 13 -5.55 14.26 9.10
C LEU A 13 -4.50 13.33 9.72
N VAL A 14 -4.17 13.54 11.00
CA VAL A 14 -3.23 12.69 11.73
C VAL A 14 -3.75 11.26 11.80
N PHE A 15 -5.01 11.07 12.15
CA PHE A 15 -5.64 9.74 12.21
C PHE A 15 -5.56 9.01 10.85
N ILE A 16 -5.93 9.68 9.76
CA ILE A 16 -5.88 9.09 8.40
C ILE A 16 -4.44 8.70 8.05
N ARG A 17 -3.45 9.55 8.36
CA ARG A 17 -2.04 9.24 8.10
C ARG A 17 -1.56 8.01 8.88
N VAL A 18 -1.88 7.93 10.17
CA VAL A 18 -1.52 6.78 11.01
C VAL A 18 -2.16 5.49 10.48
N LEU A 19 -3.44 5.54 10.13
CA LEU A 19 -4.15 4.41 9.53
C LEU A 19 -3.50 3.97 8.21
N LEU A 20 -3.16 4.92 7.33
CA LEU A 20 -2.53 4.63 6.05
C LEU A 20 -1.14 4.00 6.24
N VAL A 21 -0.36 4.47 7.20
CA VAL A 21 0.94 3.89 7.56
C VAL A 21 0.79 2.44 8.02
N LEU A 22 -0.19 2.14 8.87
CA LEU A 22 -0.46 0.76 9.31
C LEU A 22 -0.79 -0.16 8.12
N ILE A 23 -1.63 0.32 7.19
CA ILE A 23 -1.98 -0.44 5.98
C ILE A 23 -0.74 -0.67 5.09
N ILE A 24 0.13 0.35 4.95
CA ILE A 24 1.40 0.21 4.21
C ILE A 24 2.27 -0.87 4.85
N PHE A 25 2.40 -0.89 6.18
CA PHE A 25 3.18 -1.92 6.87
C PHE A 25 2.64 -3.33 6.65
N LEU A 26 1.32 -3.52 6.74
CA LEU A 26 0.68 -4.81 6.48
C LEU A 26 0.89 -5.27 5.02
N THR A 27 0.78 -4.33 4.08
CA THR A 27 0.96 -4.63 2.65
C THR A 27 2.43 -4.92 2.34
N ALA A 28 3.35 -4.19 2.97
CA ALA A 28 4.79 -4.41 2.85
C ALA A 28 5.20 -5.77 3.45
N SER A 29 4.58 -6.22 4.55
CA SER A 29 4.85 -7.56 5.09
C SER A 29 4.36 -8.66 4.15
N GLN A 30 3.18 -8.50 3.54
CA GLN A 30 2.68 -9.43 2.52
C GLN A 30 3.58 -9.45 1.27
N LEU A 31 4.07 -8.30 0.82
CA LEU A 31 5.02 -8.21 -0.27
C LEU A 31 6.36 -8.87 0.08
N TYR A 32 6.85 -8.65 1.31
CA TYR A 32 8.08 -9.28 1.79
C TYR A 32 7.95 -10.80 1.84
N GLU A 33 6.86 -11.32 2.40
CA GLU A 33 6.58 -12.76 2.38
C GLU A 33 6.53 -13.27 0.94
N LEU A 34 5.79 -12.59 0.06
CA LEU A 34 5.73 -12.93 -1.37
C LEU A 34 7.13 -13.03 -2.00
N ILE A 35 8.02 -12.08 -1.73
CA ILE A 35 9.40 -12.05 -2.24
C ILE A 35 10.25 -13.18 -1.64
N VAL A 36 10.19 -13.39 -0.33
CA VAL A 36 11.11 -14.29 0.39
C VAL A 36 10.71 -15.75 0.27
N THR A 37 9.42 -16.07 0.38
CA THR A 37 8.97 -17.47 0.29
C THR A 37 8.61 -17.86 -1.14
N GLY A 38 8.33 -16.89 -2.03
CA GLY A 38 7.71 -17.19 -3.32
C GLY A 38 6.32 -17.84 -3.18
N GLU A 39 5.77 -17.86 -1.96
CA GLU A 39 4.48 -18.42 -1.60
C GLU A 39 3.54 -17.27 -1.25
N THR A 40 2.54 -17.03 -2.09
CA THR A 40 1.31 -16.38 -1.61
C THR A 40 0.76 -17.23 -0.47
N LEU A 41 0.53 -16.62 0.72
CA LEU A 41 -0.12 -17.24 1.88
C LEU A 41 -1.19 -18.26 1.44
N GLY A 42 -0.89 -19.55 1.58
CA GLY A 42 -1.83 -20.65 1.30
C GLY A 42 -1.62 -21.49 0.03
N ARG A 43 -0.52 -21.36 -0.74
CA ARG A 43 -0.21 -22.32 -1.82
C ARG A 43 1.23 -22.82 -1.75
N GLY A 44 1.34 -24.13 -1.62
CA GLY A 44 2.59 -24.86 -1.42
C GLY A 44 3.67 -24.54 -2.44
N LYS A 45 4.88 -24.46 -1.88
CA LYS A 45 6.23 -24.37 -2.44
C LYS A 45 6.28 -24.48 -3.96
N TYR A 46 6.74 -23.38 -4.57
CA TYR A 46 7.19 -23.23 -5.97
C TYR A 46 6.13 -22.91 -7.03
N LYS A 47 5.66 -21.65 -7.05
CA LYS A 47 5.28 -20.95 -8.30
C LYS A 47 5.77 -19.49 -8.31
N ALA A 48 7.04 -19.26 -7.99
CA ALA A 48 7.67 -17.93 -7.98
C ALA A 48 7.75 -17.22 -9.36
N TRP A 49 7.22 -17.84 -10.43
CA TRP A 49 7.28 -17.32 -11.81
C TRP A 49 5.95 -17.43 -12.57
N GLY A 50 4.85 -17.74 -11.88
CA GLY A 50 3.53 -17.74 -12.50
C GLY A 50 3.04 -16.32 -12.78
N VAL A 51 2.28 -16.11 -13.85
CA VAL A 51 1.66 -14.82 -14.19
C VAL A 51 0.89 -14.22 -13.00
N GLY A 52 0.24 -15.06 -12.19
CA GLY A 52 -0.45 -14.63 -10.97
C GLY A 52 0.48 -14.03 -9.91
N TYR A 53 1.67 -14.62 -9.69
CA TYR A 53 2.66 -14.10 -8.74
C TYR A 53 3.11 -12.69 -9.14
N ILE A 54 3.42 -12.50 -10.43
CA ILE A 54 3.87 -11.22 -10.98
C ILE A 54 2.75 -10.16 -10.82
N ALA A 55 1.51 -10.53 -11.11
CA ALA A 55 0.36 -9.63 -10.95
C ALA A 55 0.18 -9.17 -9.48
N TYR A 56 0.26 -10.09 -8.52
CA TYR A 56 0.17 -9.74 -7.08
C TYR A 56 1.35 -8.88 -6.63
N PHE A 57 2.56 -9.19 -7.09
CA PHE A 57 3.76 -8.40 -6.79
C PHE A 57 3.62 -6.95 -7.28
N PHE A 58 3.20 -6.75 -8.52
CA PHE A 58 2.93 -5.42 -9.06
C PHE A 58 1.79 -4.72 -8.32
N GLN A 59 0.73 -5.44 -7.98
CA GLN A 59 -0.40 -4.88 -7.22
C GLN A 59 0.05 -4.31 -5.87
N TYR A 60 0.85 -5.06 -5.11
CA TYR A 60 1.33 -4.60 -3.80
C TYR A 60 2.29 -3.41 -3.91
N ILE A 61 3.22 -3.43 -4.87
CA ILE A 61 4.14 -2.30 -5.09
C ILE A 61 3.40 -1.04 -5.51
N VAL A 62 2.49 -1.15 -6.48
CA VAL A 62 1.70 0.00 -6.96
C VAL A 62 0.86 0.56 -5.81
N PHE A 63 0.24 -0.32 -5.01
CA PHE A 63 -0.53 0.11 -3.85
C PHE A 63 0.33 0.89 -2.85
N ILE A 64 1.51 0.37 -2.47
CA ILE A 64 2.44 1.05 -1.55
C ILE A 64 2.84 2.43 -2.10
N ILE A 65 3.23 2.51 -3.38
CA ILE A 65 3.65 3.77 -4.02
C ILE A 65 2.50 4.79 -4.00
N MET A 66 1.29 4.37 -4.36
CA MET A 66 0.12 5.26 -4.38
C MET A 66 -0.30 5.69 -2.98
N SER A 67 -0.21 4.81 -1.98
CA SER A 67 -0.45 5.15 -0.58
C SER A 67 0.58 6.17 -0.07
N CYS A 68 1.87 5.98 -0.36
CA CYS A 68 2.92 6.94 -0.03
C CYS A 68 2.64 8.30 -0.68
N TYR A 69 2.30 8.32 -1.97
CA TYR A 69 1.91 9.55 -2.67
C TYR A 69 0.76 10.26 -1.95
N PHE A 70 -0.28 9.52 -1.57
CA PHE A 70 -1.45 10.08 -0.90
C PHE A 70 -1.16 10.60 0.51
N LEU A 71 -0.21 9.98 1.22
CA LEU A 71 0.23 10.41 2.54
C LEU A 71 0.87 11.81 2.50
N PHE A 72 1.68 12.08 1.48
CA PHE A 72 2.37 13.36 1.29
C PHE A 72 1.50 14.41 0.58
N TYR A 73 0.74 14.02 -0.44
CA TYR A 73 0.09 14.96 -1.37
C TYR A 73 -1.45 14.89 -1.38
N GLY A 74 -2.06 13.84 -0.84
CA GLY A 74 -3.50 13.57 -0.94
C GLY A 74 -4.39 14.44 -0.05
N TYR A 75 -3.89 14.81 1.13
CA TYR A 75 -4.65 15.58 2.11
C TYR A 75 -3.89 16.82 2.57
N LYS A 76 -4.59 17.96 2.58
CA LYS A 76 -4.09 19.20 3.17
C LYS A 76 -4.89 19.54 4.42
N ARG A 77 -4.21 20.15 5.38
CA ARG A 77 -4.86 20.72 6.57
C ARG A 77 -5.81 21.83 6.11
N LYS A 78 -7.07 21.78 6.55
CA LYS A 78 -7.97 22.94 6.46
C LYS A 78 -7.42 24.01 7.41
N LEU A 79 -6.96 25.12 6.84
CA LEU A 79 -6.50 26.30 7.58
C LEU A 79 -7.67 26.93 8.33
#